data_AF-A0A9C8ACE5-F1
#
_entry.id   AF-A0A9C8ACE5-F1
#
_cell.length_a   1.000
_cell.length_b   1.000
_cell.length_c   1.000
_cell.angle_alpha   90.00
_cell.angle_beta   90.00
_cell.angle_gamma   90.00
#
_symmetry.space_group_name_H-M   'P 1'
#
loop_
_entity.id
_entity.type
_entity.pdbx_description
1 polymer ?
#
loop_
_entity_poly.entity_id
_entity_poly.type
_entity_poly.pdbx_seq_one_letter_code
_entity_poly.pdbx_strand_id
1 'polypeptide(L)'
;MKESDERGDEDPSYEENLFRGIRQAIQDMGNCPNRLKLLFVIGDHGDNQGQSHKLIQRLTQTFTHSVRLFFIQAPNDKPYNAEYQTAYNLFQTQANSILAQVYPGMDYRGNLKKLNPGTVNQIMAQLATEVVQQVSNHSTSSTINEVIQKLRAGQSVKEIIEQGMREGDLPVLYWQLLKKDLCQTVDEQCEHPVDHRVIDAYIPVSDDLVEEIWIISRDLDNWKSLLRPLFKNIQGKPFDAQKREFVRVLKEELMRILGEPLLAQAGETLADVLKRKSGLPVREHSPLMQYTVKEIRNMQRCEFQRLTKWVESIYTLLNRLTASPTFKVAYSLANFPDSQCPRVSAKGRNIKRLTLAPPKALGPNDEYRYDHSFRKDTIFSIPKDFLP
;
A
#
# COMPACT_ATOMS: atom_id res chain seq x y z
N MET A 1 -25.52 52.03 36.90
CA MET A 1 -26.59 52.12 37.92
C MET A 1 -27.91 52.08 37.15
N LYS A 2 -28.69 51.00 37.06
CA LYS A 2 -28.77 49.73 37.79
C LYS A 2 -28.93 48.60 36.76
N GLU A 3 -28.16 47.52 36.94
CA GLU A 3 -28.55 46.18 36.51
C GLU A 3 -29.95 45.90 37.06
N SER A 4 -30.87 45.52 36.17
CA SER A 4 -32.09 44.84 36.58
C SER A 4 -31.75 43.36 36.62
N ASP A 5 -31.66 42.85 37.85
CA ASP A 5 -31.88 41.44 38.19
C ASP A 5 -33.18 40.97 37.52
N GLU A 6 -33.08 40.35 36.36
CA GLU A 6 -34.03 39.33 35.96
C GLU A 6 -33.43 38.00 36.40
N ARG A 7 -33.90 37.55 37.57
CA ARG A 7 -33.85 36.15 37.98
C ARG A 7 -34.50 35.36 36.86
N GLY A 8 -33.70 34.72 36.02
CA GLY A 8 -34.20 33.67 35.15
C GLY A 8 -34.74 32.57 36.04
N ASP A 9 -36.04 32.30 35.93
CA ASP A 9 -36.63 31.06 36.42
C ASP A 9 -35.72 29.91 35.94
N GLU A 10 -35.09 29.20 36.87
CA GLU A 10 -34.36 27.97 36.56
C GLU A 10 -35.41 26.97 36.05
N ASP A 11 -35.46 26.81 34.74
CA ASP A 11 -36.33 25.83 34.08
C ASP A 11 -36.06 24.44 34.68
N PRO A 12 -37.01 23.84 35.41
CA PRO A 12 -36.80 22.59 36.14
C PRO A 12 -36.67 21.37 35.21
N SER A 13 -36.78 21.57 33.90
CA SER A 13 -36.85 20.50 32.92
C SER A 13 -35.49 19.86 32.57
N TYR A 14 -34.37 20.41 33.05
CA TYR A 14 -33.00 19.97 32.69
C TYR A 14 -32.78 19.87 31.16
N GLU A 15 -33.57 20.62 30.39
CA GLU A 15 -33.65 20.50 28.93
C GLU A 15 -32.46 21.16 28.22
N GLU A 16 -31.73 20.37 27.43
CA GLU A 16 -30.71 20.90 26.53
C GLU A 16 -31.16 20.87 25.07
N ASN A 17 -30.77 21.91 24.33
CA ASN A 17 -31.14 22.09 22.92
C ASN A 17 -30.11 21.42 21.98
N LEU A 18 -29.81 20.14 22.21
CA LEU A 18 -28.79 19.36 21.47
C LEU A 18 -28.94 19.48 19.95
N PHE A 19 -30.15 19.28 19.43
CA PHE A 19 -30.38 19.29 17.98
C PHE A 19 -30.29 20.69 17.38
N ARG A 20 -30.56 21.74 18.17
CA ARG A 20 -30.37 23.13 17.73
C ARG A 20 -28.89 23.48 17.67
N GLY A 21 -28.11 23.06 18.67
CA GLY A 21 -26.66 23.26 18.69
C GLY A 21 -25.97 22.62 17.48
N ILE A 22 -26.31 21.36 17.17
CA ILE A 22 -25.74 20.68 15.99
C ILE A 22 -26.15 21.39 14.69
N ARG A 23 -27.40 21.89 14.57
CA ARG A 23 -27.83 22.66 13.39
C ARG A 23 -27.03 23.93 13.18
N GLN A 24 -26.74 24.66 14.27
CA GLN A 24 -25.93 25.88 14.20
C GLN A 24 -24.49 25.53 13.79
N ALA A 25 -23.90 24.50 14.41
CA ALA A 25 -22.55 24.05 14.07
C ALA A 25 -22.41 23.65 12.59
N ILE A 26 -23.42 23.02 11.99
CA ILE A 26 -23.43 22.71 10.54
C ILE A 26 -23.32 24.00 9.71
N GLN A 27 -24.05 25.05 10.08
CA GLN A 27 -24.00 26.33 9.37
C GLN A 27 -22.63 27.00 9.53
N ASP A 28 -22.11 27.03 10.77
CA ASP A 28 -20.84 27.69 11.10
C ASP A 28 -19.65 26.99 10.42
N MET A 29 -19.70 25.67 10.29
CA MET A 29 -18.67 24.88 9.63
C MET A 29 -18.74 24.90 8.10
N GLY A 30 -19.79 25.50 7.50
CA GLY A 30 -20.09 25.42 6.07
C GLY A 30 -19.02 25.98 5.13
N ASN A 31 -18.16 26.88 5.60
CA ASN A 31 -17.04 27.41 4.82
C ASN A 31 -15.98 26.33 4.55
N CYS A 32 -15.32 26.36 3.39
CA CYS A 32 -14.32 25.36 2.97
C CYS A 32 -14.89 23.91 2.97
N PRO A 33 -15.86 23.60 2.09
CA PRO A 33 -16.57 22.32 2.09
C PRO A 33 -15.67 21.11 1.73
N ASN A 34 -14.54 21.36 1.06
CA ASN A 34 -13.58 20.34 0.63
C ASN A 34 -12.54 19.97 1.71
N ARG A 35 -12.71 20.43 2.96
CA ARG A 35 -11.85 20.06 4.08
C ARG A 35 -12.56 19.08 5.00
N LEU A 36 -11.81 18.12 5.55
CA LEU A 36 -12.33 17.27 6.63
C LEU A 36 -12.79 18.16 7.79
N LYS A 37 -14.01 17.91 8.28
CA LYS A 37 -14.61 18.59 9.43
C LYS A 37 -14.66 17.64 10.61
N LEU A 38 -14.26 18.11 11.78
CA LEU A 38 -14.42 17.42 13.05
C LEU A 38 -15.42 18.22 13.89
N LEU A 39 -16.48 17.58 14.36
CA LEU A 39 -17.51 18.18 15.22
C LEU A 39 -17.54 17.43 16.55
N PHE A 40 -17.24 18.14 17.62
CA PHE A 40 -17.33 17.65 18.99
C PHE A 40 -18.59 18.20 19.64
N VAL A 41 -19.44 17.30 20.12
CA VAL A 41 -20.69 17.62 20.82
C VAL A 41 -20.51 17.24 22.28
N ILE A 42 -20.50 18.25 23.15
CA ILE A 42 -20.20 18.11 24.57
C ILE A 42 -21.43 18.53 25.35
N GLY A 43 -21.88 17.70 26.29
CA GLY A 43 -23.05 17.99 27.11
C GLY A 43 -23.31 16.90 28.15
N ASP A 44 -24.26 17.14 29.04
CA ASP A 44 -24.75 16.15 30.00
C ASP A 44 -26.19 15.73 29.74
N HIS A 45 -27.01 16.49 28.99
CA HIS A 45 -28.43 16.19 28.76
C HIS A 45 -28.84 16.09 27.29
N GLY A 46 -29.83 15.22 27.02
CA GLY A 46 -30.46 15.09 25.71
C GLY A 46 -31.58 16.11 25.47
N ASP A 47 -32.07 16.14 24.24
CA ASP A 47 -33.12 17.05 23.77
C ASP A 47 -34.49 16.36 23.76
N ASN A 48 -35.56 17.00 24.22
CA ASN A 48 -36.90 16.39 24.25
C ASN A 48 -37.56 16.28 22.85
N GLN A 49 -36.97 16.83 21.79
CA GLN A 49 -37.54 16.79 20.44
C GLN A 49 -37.21 15.50 19.67
N GLY A 50 -38.23 14.84 19.12
CA GLY A 50 -38.10 13.55 18.41
C GLY A 50 -37.57 13.57 16.96
N GLN A 51 -36.77 14.55 16.51
CA GLN A 51 -36.41 14.67 15.08
C GLN A 51 -34.91 14.70 14.78
N SER A 52 -34.26 13.53 14.90
CA SER A 52 -32.88 13.33 14.43
C SER A 52 -32.78 13.27 12.89
N HIS A 53 -33.80 12.82 12.17
CA HIS A 53 -33.69 12.50 10.74
C HIS A 53 -33.36 13.70 9.84
N LYS A 54 -34.02 14.86 10.03
CA LYS A 54 -33.74 16.09 9.28
C LYS A 54 -32.35 16.66 9.56
N LEU A 55 -31.81 16.39 10.76
CA LEU A 55 -30.45 16.79 11.14
C LEU A 55 -29.42 15.96 10.38
N ILE A 56 -29.59 14.63 10.35
CA ILE A 56 -28.70 13.71 9.63
C ILE A 56 -28.65 14.06 8.15
N GLN A 57 -29.82 14.30 7.55
CA GLN A 57 -29.90 14.68 6.15
C GLN A 57 -29.06 15.93 5.86
N ARG A 58 -29.15 16.98 6.70
CA ARG A 58 -28.31 18.18 6.57
C ARG A 58 -26.82 17.88 6.74
N LEU A 59 -26.42 17.09 7.74
CA LEU A 59 -25.01 16.69 7.94
C LEU A 59 -24.43 16.02 6.69
N THR A 60 -25.20 15.15 6.05
CA THR A 60 -24.76 14.42 4.85
C THR A 60 -24.79 15.25 3.57
N GLN A 61 -25.66 16.27 3.47
CA GLN A 61 -25.84 17.07 2.26
C GLN A 61 -24.98 18.34 2.22
N THR A 62 -24.59 18.89 3.37
CA THR A 62 -23.86 20.17 3.44
C THR A 62 -22.36 20.04 3.11
N PHE A 63 -21.75 18.88 3.32
CA PHE A 63 -20.30 18.70 3.21
C PHE A 63 -19.92 17.68 2.13
N THR A 64 -18.89 17.99 1.35
CA THR A 64 -18.35 17.10 0.32
C THR A 64 -17.73 15.83 0.91
N HIS A 65 -17.14 15.94 2.11
CA HIS A 65 -16.62 14.82 2.88
C HIS A 65 -17.48 14.59 4.12
N SER A 66 -17.62 13.32 4.53
CA SER A 66 -18.38 12.96 5.73
C SER A 66 -17.78 13.62 6.98
N VAL A 67 -18.56 14.47 7.66
CA VAL A 67 -18.17 15.10 8.93
C VAL A 67 -17.85 14.02 9.97
N ARG A 68 -16.73 14.19 10.69
CA ARG A 68 -16.39 13.32 11.83
C ARG A 68 -17.04 13.85 13.09
N LEU A 69 -18.10 13.18 13.50
CA LEU A 69 -18.87 13.51 14.69
C LEU A 69 -18.35 12.74 15.92
N PHE A 70 -18.16 13.45 17.02
CA PHE A 70 -17.79 12.93 18.33
C PHE A 70 -18.74 13.45 19.39
N PHE A 71 -19.19 12.58 20.28
CA PHE A 71 -19.99 12.93 21.45
C PHE A 71 -19.18 12.70 22.72
N ILE A 72 -19.12 13.71 23.58
CA ILE A 72 -18.45 13.65 24.87
C ILE A 72 -19.48 13.99 25.94
N GLN A 73 -19.89 12.97 26.69
CA GLN A 73 -20.82 13.14 27.79
C GLN A 73 -20.07 13.53 29.07
N ALA A 74 -20.45 14.67 29.65
CA ALA A 74 -19.91 15.12 30.93
C ALA A 74 -20.36 14.16 32.07
N PRO A 75 -19.59 14.07 33.17
CA PRO A 75 -19.86 13.08 34.19
C PRO A 75 -21.05 13.50 35.07
N ASN A 76 -21.73 12.51 35.65
CA ASN A 76 -22.84 12.73 36.58
C ASN A 76 -22.35 12.47 38.01
N ASP A 77 -22.01 13.55 38.72
CA ASP A 77 -21.23 13.49 39.97
C ASP A 77 -22.08 13.70 41.22
N LYS A 78 -23.37 13.99 41.06
CA LYS A 78 -24.29 14.28 42.17
C LYS A 78 -25.52 13.38 42.12
N PRO A 79 -26.13 13.07 43.29
CA PRO A 79 -27.40 12.35 43.34
C PRO A 79 -28.54 13.30 42.90
N TYR A 80 -28.75 13.42 41.59
CA TYR A 80 -29.86 14.18 41.02
C TYR A 80 -31.16 13.36 40.99
N ASN A 81 -32.29 14.04 40.80
CA ASN A 81 -33.62 13.43 40.73
C ASN A 81 -33.79 12.54 39.48
N ALA A 82 -34.90 11.78 39.41
CA ALA A 82 -35.16 10.85 38.32
C ALA A 82 -35.30 11.53 36.94
N GLU A 83 -35.76 12.78 36.92
CA GLU A 83 -35.90 13.59 35.71
C GLU A 83 -34.54 13.92 35.09
N TYR A 84 -33.59 14.40 35.91
CA TYR A 84 -32.19 14.59 35.50
C TYR A 84 -31.58 13.31 34.94
N GLN A 85 -31.75 12.18 35.65
CA GLN A 85 -31.19 10.90 35.20
C GLN A 85 -31.77 10.46 33.85
N THR A 86 -33.05 10.76 33.61
CA THR A 86 -33.72 10.47 32.33
C THR A 86 -33.13 11.31 31.21
N ALA A 87 -33.01 12.62 31.39
CA ALA A 87 -32.40 13.52 30.41
C ALA A 87 -30.91 13.23 30.19
N TYR A 88 -30.19 12.81 31.23
CA TYR A 88 -28.80 12.36 31.15
C TYR A 88 -28.64 11.10 30.29
N ASN A 89 -29.50 10.09 30.49
CA ASN A 89 -29.50 8.88 29.65
C ASN A 89 -29.97 9.16 28.21
N LEU A 90 -30.82 10.18 28.04
CA LEU A 90 -31.32 10.60 26.74
C LEU A 90 -30.19 11.10 25.84
N PHE A 91 -29.21 11.85 26.37
CA PHE A 91 -28.02 12.27 25.61
C PHE A 91 -27.31 11.08 24.97
N GLN A 92 -27.02 10.04 25.76
CA GLN A 92 -26.32 8.84 25.30
C GLN A 92 -27.13 8.10 24.22
N THR A 93 -28.45 8.02 24.43
CA THR A 93 -29.37 7.37 23.48
C THR A 93 -29.40 8.12 22.14
N GLN A 94 -29.50 9.44 22.18
CA GLN A 94 -29.53 10.30 21.00
C GLN A 94 -28.20 10.32 20.26
N ALA A 95 -27.08 10.44 20.99
CA ALA A 95 -25.74 10.35 20.44
C ALA A 95 -25.54 9.04 19.65
N ASN A 96 -25.90 7.90 20.25
CA ASN A 96 -25.83 6.61 19.56
C ASN A 96 -26.74 6.54 18.34
N SER A 97 -27.97 7.05 18.44
CA SER A 97 -28.92 7.09 17.31
C SER A 97 -28.38 7.93 16.15
N ILE A 98 -27.75 9.06 16.44
CA ILE A 98 -27.13 9.93 15.44
C ILE A 98 -25.93 9.22 14.81
N LEU A 99 -25.00 8.69 15.61
CA LEU A 99 -23.80 8.01 15.12
C LEU A 99 -24.14 6.80 14.25
N ALA A 100 -25.14 6.00 14.63
CA ALA A 100 -25.61 4.86 13.85
C ALA A 100 -26.15 5.26 12.46
N GLN A 101 -26.82 6.41 12.39
CA GLN A 101 -27.35 6.94 11.13
C GLN A 101 -26.26 7.58 10.25
N VAL A 102 -25.27 8.26 10.86
CA VAL A 102 -24.14 8.87 10.12
C VAL A 102 -23.17 7.80 9.62
N TYR A 103 -22.98 6.72 10.37
CA TYR A 103 -22.00 5.66 10.09
C TYR A 103 -22.66 4.28 9.99
N PRO A 104 -23.56 4.06 9.01
CA PRO A 104 -24.28 2.80 8.89
C PRO A 104 -23.32 1.64 8.60
N GLY A 105 -23.36 0.60 9.44
CA GLY A 105 -22.54 -0.61 9.29
C GLY A 105 -21.05 -0.43 9.65
N MET A 106 -20.68 0.67 10.30
CA MET A 106 -19.30 0.96 10.73
C MET A 106 -19.13 0.88 12.24
N ASP A 107 -17.89 0.74 12.73
CA ASP A 107 -17.60 0.73 14.17
C ASP A 107 -17.34 2.14 14.67
N TYR A 108 -18.38 2.77 15.23
CA TYR A 108 -18.32 4.14 15.77
C TYR A 108 -18.18 4.19 17.31
N ARG A 109 -17.89 3.08 17.98
CA ARG A 109 -17.86 3.03 19.46
C ARG A 109 -16.87 4.01 20.09
N GLY A 110 -15.77 4.31 19.39
CA GLY A 110 -14.78 5.30 19.81
C GLY A 110 -15.24 6.75 19.71
N ASN A 111 -16.40 7.03 19.09
CA ASN A 111 -16.91 8.38 18.85
C ASN A 111 -17.94 8.83 19.90
N LEU A 112 -18.24 7.99 20.90
CA LEU A 112 -19.03 8.37 22.07
C LEU A 112 -18.22 8.06 23.32
N LYS A 113 -17.84 9.11 24.05
CA LYS A 113 -17.06 9.01 25.28
C LYS A 113 -17.83 9.60 26.44
N LYS A 114 -17.91 8.87 27.55
CA LYS A 114 -18.34 9.41 28.84
C LYS A 114 -17.11 9.74 29.67
N LEU A 115 -17.03 10.96 30.19
CA LEU A 115 -15.95 11.40 31.07
C LEU A 115 -16.10 10.78 32.46
N ASN A 116 -14.99 10.66 33.19
CA ASN A 116 -15.03 10.20 34.57
C ASN A 116 -15.30 11.37 35.54
N PRO A 117 -16.05 11.14 36.64
CA PRO A 117 -16.26 12.12 37.70
C PRO A 117 -14.95 12.70 38.25
N GLY A 118 -15.00 13.95 38.70
CA GLY A 118 -13.82 14.58 39.29
C GLY A 118 -14.01 16.07 39.57
N THR A 119 -12.92 16.74 39.94
CA THR A 119 -12.90 18.20 40.01
C THR A 119 -13.06 18.81 38.62
N VAL A 120 -13.57 20.04 38.53
CA VAL A 120 -13.71 20.76 37.25
C VAL A 120 -12.41 20.74 36.44
N ASN A 121 -11.26 20.96 37.11
CA ASN A 121 -9.96 20.92 36.45
C ASN A 121 -9.61 19.53 35.88
N GLN A 122 -9.98 18.45 36.58
CA GLN A 122 -9.77 17.08 36.09
C GLN A 122 -10.69 16.75 34.91
N ILE A 123 -11.94 17.22 34.94
CA ILE A 123 -12.89 17.03 33.83
C ILE A 123 -12.42 17.80 32.59
N MET A 124 -12.02 19.06 32.75
CA MET A 124 -11.49 19.87 31.65
C MET A 124 -10.19 19.30 31.07
N ALA A 125 -9.30 18.75 31.91
CA ALA A 125 -8.11 18.06 31.45
C ALA A 125 -8.44 16.80 30.65
N GLN A 126 -9.39 15.97 31.12
CA GLN A 126 -9.87 14.80 30.38
C GLN A 126 -10.47 15.20 29.03
N LEU A 127 -11.30 16.24 28.99
CA LEU A 127 -11.90 16.76 27.77
C LEU A 127 -10.84 17.22 26.77
N ALA A 128 -9.86 18.00 27.23
CA ALA A 128 -8.76 18.47 26.40
C ALA A 128 -7.94 17.28 25.83
N THR A 129 -7.63 16.29 26.67
CA THR A 129 -6.94 15.07 26.22
C THR A 129 -7.74 14.33 25.16
N GLU A 130 -9.05 14.14 25.35
CA GLU A 130 -9.90 13.44 24.39
C GLU A 130 -9.95 14.19 23.04
N VAL A 131 -10.19 15.50 23.06
CA VAL A 131 -10.22 16.31 21.83
C VAL A 131 -8.88 16.28 21.11
N VAL A 132 -7.76 16.48 21.83
CA VAL A 132 -6.41 16.46 21.25
C VAL A 132 -6.10 15.09 20.65
N GLN A 133 -6.45 14.00 21.34
CA GLN A 133 -6.23 12.64 20.83
C GLN A 133 -7.01 12.41 19.53
N GLN A 134 -8.29 12.80 19.48
CA GLN A 134 -9.09 12.64 18.27
C GLN A 134 -8.58 13.50 17.11
N VAL A 135 -8.14 14.73 17.36
CA VAL A 135 -7.52 15.57 16.34
C VAL A 135 -6.19 14.97 15.85
N SER A 136 -5.33 14.51 16.76
CA SER A 136 -4.04 13.91 16.43
C SER A 136 -4.21 12.69 15.52
N ASN A 137 -5.13 11.79 15.89
CA ASN A 137 -5.50 10.60 15.12
C ASN A 137 -6.05 10.91 13.71
N HIS A 138 -6.47 12.14 13.42
CA HIS A 138 -7.00 12.54 12.11
C HIS A 138 -6.06 13.49 11.35
N SER A 139 -4.87 13.78 11.89
CA SER A 139 -3.94 14.79 11.37
C SER A 139 -2.59 14.24 10.89
N THR A 140 -2.34 12.94 11.06
CA THR A 140 -1.07 12.31 10.69
C THR A 140 -0.90 12.20 9.18
N SER A 141 0.04 13.00 8.65
CA SER A 141 0.34 13.09 7.21
C SER A 141 1.14 11.90 6.68
N SER A 142 1.88 11.17 7.53
CA SER A 142 2.71 10.03 7.14
C SER A 142 1.86 8.88 6.59
N THR A 143 0.81 8.49 7.32
CA THR A 143 -0.08 7.40 6.91
C THR A 143 -0.83 7.73 5.62
N ILE A 144 -1.26 8.99 5.45
CA ILE A 144 -1.90 9.44 4.20
C ILE A 144 -0.93 9.37 3.03
N ASN A 145 0.32 9.82 3.20
CA ASN A 145 1.34 9.74 2.17
C ASN A 145 1.65 8.29 1.78
N GLU A 146 1.70 7.39 2.75
CA GLU A 146 1.88 5.96 2.50
C GLU A 146 0.71 5.36 1.72
N VAL A 147 -0.53 5.68 2.08
CA VAL A 147 -1.72 5.29 1.32
C VAL A 147 -1.64 5.79 -0.13
N ILE A 148 -1.30 7.06 -0.35
CA ILE A 148 -1.14 7.63 -1.69
C ILE A 148 -0.06 6.89 -2.48
N GLN A 149 1.08 6.58 -1.86
CA GLN A 149 2.15 5.83 -2.51
C GLN A 149 1.73 4.41 -2.88
N LYS A 150 1.05 3.70 -1.97
CA LYS A 150 0.53 2.34 -2.23
C LYS A 150 -0.51 2.33 -3.35
N LEU A 151 -1.41 3.30 -3.39
CA LEU A 151 -2.38 3.46 -4.48
C LEU A 151 -1.70 3.78 -5.83
N ARG A 152 -0.69 4.65 -5.84
CA ARG A 152 0.11 4.94 -7.05
C ARG A 152 0.89 3.73 -7.52
N ALA A 153 1.30 2.85 -6.60
CA ALA A 153 1.94 1.58 -6.92
C ALA A 153 0.96 0.50 -7.41
N GLY A 154 -0.32 0.84 -7.60
CA GLY A 154 -1.33 -0.08 -8.12
C GLY A 154 -1.87 -1.07 -7.09
N GLN A 155 -1.58 -0.88 -5.79
CA GLN A 155 -2.15 -1.73 -4.74
C GLN A 155 -3.66 -1.47 -4.60
N SER A 156 -4.41 -2.51 -4.20
CA SER A 156 -5.86 -2.38 -3.99
C SER A 156 -6.17 -1.54 -2.75
N VAL A 157 -7.27 -0.76 -2.80
CA VAL A 157 -7.75 -0.01 -1.62
C VAL A 157 -7.99 -0.98 -0.47
N LYS A 158 -8.65 -2.10 -0.71
CA LYS A 158 -8.96 -3.10 0.31
C LYS A 158 -7.74 -3.60 1.07
N GLU A 159 -6.66 -3.98 0.39
CA GLU A 159 -5.45 -4.47 1.04
C GLU A 159 -4.78 -3.38 1.90
N ILE A 160 -4.75 -2.14 1.41
CA ILE A 160 -4.19 -1.00 2.16
C ILE A 160 -4.97 -0.80 3.46
N ILE A 161 -6.30 -0.84 3.39
CA ILE A 161 -7.21 -0.67 4.53
C ILE A 161 -7.06 -1.81 5.54
N GLU A 162 -7.06 -3.07 5.08
CA GLU A 162 -6.89 -4.24 5.95
C GLU A 162 -5.51 -4.29 6.62
N GLN A 163 -4.47 -3.79 5.95
CA GLN A 163 -3.15 -3.62 6.56
C GLN A 163 -3.18 -2.54 7.65
N GLY A 164 -3.68 -1.35 7.34
CA GLY A 164 -3.74 -0.25 8.30
C GLY A 164 -4.58 -0.56 9.55
N MET A 165 -5.67 -1.32 9.39
CA MET A 165 -6.47 -1.81 10.51
C MET A 165 -5.73 -2.78 11.42
N ARG A 166 -4.76 -3.56 10.89
CA ARG A 166 -3.94 -4.49 11.67
C ARG A 166 -2.79 -3.80 12.39
N GLU A 167 -2.19 -2.79 11.76
CA GLU A 167 -1.10 -2.00 12.33
C GLU A 167 -1.58 -1.13 13.48
N GLY A 168 -2.84 -0.67 13.45
CA GLY A 168 -3.47 0.02 14.57
C GLY A 168 -3.07 1.49 14.69
N ASP A 169 -2.39 2.04 13.69
CA ASP A 169 -1.90 3.43 13.67
C ASP A 169 -3.02 4.47 13.66
N LEU A 170 -4.21 4.11 13.15
CA LEU A 170 -5.40 4.96 13.09
C LEU A 170 -6.65 4.21 13.54
N PRO A 171 -7.67 4.91 14.06
CA PRO A 171 -8.94 4.30 14.46
C PRO A 171 -9.62 3.52 13.32
N VAL A 172 -10.30 2.42 13.64
CA VAL A 172 -11.03 1.58 12.67
C VAL A 172 -12.00 2.38 11.81
N LEU A 173 -12.75 3.31 12.43
CA LEU A 173 -13.70 4.15 11.70
C LEU A 173 -13.03 5.00 10.62
N TYR A 174 -11.80 5.47 10.86
CA TYR A 174 -11.05 6.24 9.87
C TYR A 174 -10.81 5.43 8.61
N TRP A 175 -10.34 4.19 8.78
CA TRP A 175 -10.07 3.26 7.69
C TRP A 175 -11.34 2.87 6.93
N GLN A 176 -12.45 2.65 7.63
CA GLN A 176 -13.75 2.34 7.01
C GLN A 176 -14.28 3.51 6.15
N LEU A 177 -14.11 4.74 6.62
CA LEU A 177 -14.51 5.94 5.88
C LEU A 177 -13.61 6.18 4.67
N LEU A 178 -12.29 5.98 4.83
CA LEU A 178 -11.35 6.07 3.72
C LEU A 178 -11.66 5.03 2.63
N LYS A 179 -12.01 3.79 3.01
CA LYS A 179 -12.46 2.76 2.06
C LYS A 179 -13.69 3.23 1.29
N LYS A 180 -14.72 3.71 2.00
CA LYS A 180 -15.98 4.19 1.39
C LYS A 180 -15.72 5.29 0.37
N ASP A 181 -14.94 6.30 0.73
CA ASP A 181 -14.69 7.46 -0.13
C ASP A 181 -13.81 7.07 -1.33
N LEU A 182 -12.74 6.30 -1.13
CA LEU A 182 -11.85 5.88 -2.22
C LEU A 182 -12.56 4.95 -3.19
N CYS A 183 -13.28 3.94 -2.72
CA CYS A 183 -13.98 2.97 -3.57
C CYS A 183 -15.12 3.57 -4.39
N GLN A 184 -15.60 4.77 -4.07
CA GLN A 184 -16.51 5.51 -4.95
C GLN A 184 -15.81 6.14 -6.15
N THR A 185 -14.49 6.34 -6.06
CA THR A 185 -13.68 7.02 -7.08
C THR A 185 -12.81 6.07 -7.90
N VAL A 186 -12.43 4.93 -7.32
CA VAL A 186 -11.59 3.92 -7.99
C VAL A 186 -12.38 2.62 -8.12
N ASP A 187 -12.62 2.21 -9.37
CA ASP A 187 -13.56 1.13 -9.73
C ASP A 187 -12.93 -0.25 -9.42
N GLU A 188 -12.23 -0.86 -10.38
CA GLU A 188 -11.52 -2.13 -10.16
C GLU A 188 -10.46 -2.04 -9.06
N GLN A 189 -9.84 -0.86 -8.86
CA GLN A 189 -8.78 -0.68 -7.85
C GLN A 189 -9.29 -0.78 -6.40
N CYS A 190 -10.60 -0.69 -6.19
CA CYS A 190 -11.17 -0.85 -4.85
C CYS A 190 -10.91 -2.26 -4.29
N GLU A 191 -11.19 -3.29 -5.09
CA GLU A 191 -11.14 -4.70 -4.68
C GLU A 191 -9.91 -5.43 -5.22
N HIS A 192 -9.32 -4.94 -6.31
CA HIS A 192 -8.20 -5.59 -6.98
C HIS A 192 -7.05 -4.60 -7.19
N PRO A 193 -5.79 -5.07 -7.20
CA PRO A 193 -4.70 -4.21 -7.62
C PRO A 193 -4.88 -3.85 -9.11
N VAL A 194 -4.66 -2.60 -9.47
CA VAL A 194 -4.75 -2.11 -10.86
C VAL A 194 -3.36 -1.74 -11.34
N ASP A 195 -2.98 -2.32 -12.47
CA ASP A 195 -1.69 -2.10 -13.08
C ASP A 195 -1.77 -0.94 -14.09
N HIS A 196 -1.47 0.27 -13.63
CA HIS A 196 -1.49 1.45 -14.48
C HIS A 196 -0.16 1.53 -15.25
N ARG A 197 -0.18 1.14 -16.53
CA ARG A 197 1.00 1.12 -17.40
C ARG A 197 0.89 2.16 -18.52
N VAL A 198 2.00 2.83 -18.81
CA VAL A 198 2.29 3.35 -20.15
C VAL A 198 3.18 2.32 -20.82
N ILE A 199 2.65 1.63 -21.83
CA ILE A 199 3.41 0.65 -22.60
C ILE A 199 3.87 1.36 -23.87
N ASP A 200 5.12 1.80 -23.86
CA ASP A 200 5.79 2.20 -25.09
C ASP A 200 6.24 0.93 -25.81
N ALA A 201 5.68 0.69 -26.99
CA ALA A 201 6.05 -0.44 -27.83
C ALA A 201 6.72 0.08 -29.11
N TYR A 202 7.81 -0.57 -29.49
CA TYR A 202 8.50 -0.32 -30.75
C TYR A 202 8.20 -1.48 -31.69
N ILE A 203 7.82 -1.17 -32.93
CA ILE A 203 7.73 -2.18 -34.00
C ILE A 203 9.11 -2.25 -34.65
N PRO A 204 9.89 -3.33 -34.43
CA PRO A 204 11.20 -3.45 -35.06
C PRO A 204 11.01 -3.55 -36.58
N VAL A 205 11.69 -2.68 -37.31
CA VAL A 205 11.73 -2.71 -38.80
C VAL A 205 12.88 -3.55 -39.33
N SER A 206 13.87 -3.89 -38.48
CA SER A 206 14.90 -4.90 -38.75
C SER A 206 15.45 -5.49 -37.45
N ASP A 207 16.15 -6.62 -37.55
CA ASP A 207 16.86 -7.29 -36.44
C ASP A 207 18.29 -6.74 -36.24
N ASP A 208 18.66 -5.68 -36.97
CA ASP A 208 20.03 -5.12 -36.92
C ASP A 208 20.27 -4.27 -35.67
N LEU A 209 19.20 -3.85 -34.99
CA LEU A 209 19.23 -3.01 -33.81
C LEU A 209 18.71 -3.78 -32.61
N VAL A 210 19.46 -3.73 -31.50
CA VAL A 210 19.06 -4.32 -30.22
C VAL A 210 18.72 -3.18 -29.27
N GLU A 211 17.58 -3.28 -28.60
CA GLU A 211 17.19 -2.34 -27.54
C GLU A 211 18.22 -2.39 -26.41
N GLU A 212 18.79 -1.23 -26.08
CA GLU A 212 19.68 -1.07 -24.93
C GLU A 212 18.93 -0.34 -23.80
N ILE A 213 19.11 -0.85 -22.59
CA ILE A 213 18.50 -0.30 -21.38
C ILE A 213 19.60 0.37 -20.57
N TRP A 214 19.35 1.63 -20.19
CA TRP A 214 20.21 2.33 -19.25
C TRP A 214 19.87 1.89 -17.83
N ILE A 215 20.85 1.28 -17.16
CA ILE A 215 20.72 0.80 -15.78
C ILE A 215 21.80 1.41 -14.91
N ILE A 216 21.44 1.90 -13.73
CA ILE A 216 22.41 2.43 -12.76
C ILE A 216 23.19 1.25 -12.16
N SER A 217 24.49 1.42 -11.88
CA SER A 217 25.37 0.37 -11.34
C SER A 217 24.77 -0.36 -10.14
N ARG A 218 24.09 0.35 -9.24
CA ARG A 218 23.44 -0.24 -8.06
C ARG A 218 22.37 -1.26 -8.45
N ASP A 219 21.55 -0.98 -9.46
CA ASP A 219 20.47 -1.87 -9.87
C ASP A 219 21.01 -3.07 -10.65
N LEU A 220 22.11 -2.87 -11.38
CA LEU A 220 22.87 -3.95 -12.00
C LEU A 220 23.51 -4.88 -10.94
N ASP A 221 24.03 -4.31 -9.84
CA ASP A 221 24.55 -5.08 -8.72
C ASP A 221 23.46 -5.78 -7.92
N ASN A 222 22.26 -5.19 -7.82
CA ASN A 222 21.06 -5.86 -7.30
C ASN A 222 20.75 -7.11 -8.12
N TRP A 223 20.80 -7.03 -9.45
CA TRP A 223 20.64 -8.21 -10.31
C TRP A 223 21.71 -9.26 -10.08
N LYS A 224 23.00 -8.88 -10.02
CA LYS A 224 24.08 -9.83 -9.74
C LYS A 224 23.91 -10.50 -8.38
N SER A 225 23.50 -9.75 -7.36
CA SER A 225 23.24 -10.27 -6.02
C SER A 225 22.06 -11.24 -5.98
N LEU A 226 21.01 -11.00 -6.78
CA LEU A 226 19.87 -11.90 -6.92
C LEU A 226 20.26 -13.18 -7.65
N LEU A 227 20.97 -13.10 -8.77
CA LEU A 227 21.23 -14.25 -9.65
C LEU A 227 22.28 -15.21 -9.10
N ARG A 228 23.36 -14.69 -8.49
CA ARG A 228 24.49 -15.49 -8.01
C ARG A 228 24.08 -16.66 -7.09
N PRO A 229 23.29 -16.44 -6.02
CA PRO A 229 22.98 -17.52 -5.09
C PRO A 229 22.05 -18.58 -5.70
N LEU A 230 21.28 -18.25 -6.75
CA LEU A 230 20.34 -19.17 -7.40
C LEU A 230 21.00 -20.36 -8.10
N PHE A 231 22.27 -20.26 -8.48
CA PHE A 231 23.03 -21.38 -9.05
C PHE A 231 24.21 -21.81 -8.19
N LYS A 232 24.81 -20.91 -7.41
CA LYS A 232 26.02 -21.21 -6.63
C LYS A 232 25.71 -21.95 -5.32
N ASN A 233 24.67 -21.53 -4.59
CA ASN A 233 24.40 -22.03 -3.22
C ASN A 233 23.52 -23.29 -3.20
N ILE A 234 23.03 -23.72 -4.36
CA ILE A 234 22.17 -24.90 -4.50
C ILE A 234 22.94 -26.17 -4.85
N GLN A 235 24.20 -26.05 -5.30
CA GLN A 235 25.01 -27.20 -5.70
C GLN A 235 25.30 -28.14 -4.50
N GLY A 236 25.34 -29.45 -4.76
CA GLY A 236 25.62 -30.47 -3.72
C GLY A 236 24.43 -30.86 -2.83
N LYS A 237 23.31 -30.14 -2.86
CA LYS A 237 22.09 -30.52 -2.13
C LYS A 237 21.29 -31.61 -2.89
N PRO A 238 20.49 -32.44 -2.21
CA PRO A 238 19.51 -33.32 -2.86
C PRO A 238 18.55 -32.52 -3.75
N PHE A 239 18.09 -33.09 -4.88
CA PHE A 239 17.37 -32.34 -5.91
C PHE A 239 16.15 -31.55 -5.39
N ASP A 240 15.31 -32.16 -4.53
CA ASP A 240 14.18 -31.43 -3.95
C ASP A 240 14.61 -30.31 -2.99
N ALA A 241 15.74 -30.48 -2.29
CA ALA A 241 16.33 -29.43 -1.49
C ALA A 241 16.90 -28.29 -2.35
N GLN A 242 17.42 -28.58 -3.56
CA GLN A 242 17.85 -27.56 -4.51
C GLN A 242 16.68 -26.67 -4.95
N LYS A 243 15.54 -27.27 -5.32
CA LYS A 243 14.34 -26.52 -5.72
C LYS A 243 13.79 -25.65 -4.59
N ARG A 244 13.75 -26.19 -3.36
CA ARG A 244 13.31 -25.43 -2.18
C ARG A 244 14.24 -24.25 -1.90
N GLU A 245 15.54 -24.49 -1.95
CA GLU A 245 16.54 -23.46 -1.72
C GLU A 245 16.50 -22.36 -2.79
N PHE A 246 16.35 -22.74 -4.06
CA PHE A 246 16.19 -21.80 -5.18
C PHE A 246 15.03 -20.84 -4.93
N VAL A 247 13.84 -21.38 -4.59
CA VAL A 247 12.65 -20.57 -4.31
C VAL A 247 12.86 -19.69 -3.08
N ARG A 248 13.48 -20.22 -2.02
CA ARG A 248 13.74 -19.49 -0.78
C ARG A 248 14.64 -18.28 -1.05
N VAL A 249 15.80 -18.52 -1.66
CA VAL A 249 16.77 -17.49 -2.04
C VAL A 249 16.14 -16.45 -2.96
N LEU A 250 15.41 -16.89 -3.99
CA LEU A 250 14.76 -15.97 -4.91
C LEU A 250 13.78 -15.04 -4.18
N LYS A 251 12.95 -15.60 -3.28
CA LYS A 251 12.01 -14.81 -2.50
C LYS A 251 12.73 -13.81 -1.59
N GLU A 252 13.75 -14.25 -0.87
CA GLU A 252 14.51 -13.39 0.05
C GLU A 252 15.24 -12.26 -0.67
N GLU A 253 15.91 -12.54 -1.79
CA GLU A 253 16.60 -11.52 -2.57
C GLU A 253 15.61 -10.52 -3.20
N LEU A 254 14.47 -11.01 -3.72
CA LEU A 254 13.42 -10.13 -4.21
C LEU A 254 12.84 -9.25 -3.09
N MET A 255 12.60 -9.80 -1.90
CA MET A 255 12.14 -9.02 -0.73
C MET A 255 13.18 -7.98 -0.30
N ARG A 256 14.47 -8.34 -0.33
CA ARG A 256 15.58 -7.41 -0.02
C ARG A 256 15.65 -6.24 -1.00
N ILE A 257 15.41 -6.49 -2.29
CA ILE A 257 15.52 -5.47 -3.34
C ILE A 257 14.24 -4.62 -3.44
N LEU A 258 13.06 -5.23 -3.31
CA LEU A 258 11.76 -4.57 -3.55
C LEU A 258 11.02 -4.11 -2.26
N GLY A 259 11.50 -4.53 -1.08
CA GLY A 259 10.85 -4.30 0.21
C GLY A 259 9.70 -5.28 0.49
N GLU A 260 9.32 -5.40 1.77
CA GLU A 260 8.27 -6.32 2.24
C GLU A 260 6.86 -5.70 2.29
N PRO A 261 5.78 -6.51 2.22
CA PRO A 261 5.75 -7.92 1.83
C PRO A 261 5.45 -8.11 0.33
N LEU A 262 6.18 -9.04 -0.31
CA LEU A 262 5.81 -9.54 -1.64
C LEU A 262 4.62 -10.50 -1.50
N LEU A 263 3.40 -9.98 -1.65
CA LEU A 263 2.19 -10.78 -1.74
C LEU A 263 2.12 -11.43 -3.13
N ALA A 264 2.87 -12.52 -3.34
CA ALA A 264 2.68 -13.36 -4.52
C ALA A 264 1.34 -14.10 -4.39
N GLN A 265 0.35 -13.72 -5.20
CA GLN A 265 -0.94 -14.40 -5.21
C GLN A 265 -0.79 -15.80 -5.83
N ALA A 266 -1.69 -16.73 -5.50
CA ALA A 266 -1.65 -18.06 -6.07
C ALA A 266 -1.83 -18.02 -7.59
N GLY A 267 -0.83 -18.51 -8.34
CA GLY A 267 -0.85 -18.52 -9.80
C GLY A 267 -0.09 -17.36 -10.45
N GLU A 268 0.35 -16.38 -9.66
CA GLU A 268 1.14 -15.26 -10.15
C GLU A 268 2.56 -15.70 -10.56
N THR A 269 3.04 -15.21 -11.71
CA THR A 269 4.42 -15.45 -12.15
C THR A 269 5.39 -14.52 -11.44
N LEU A 270 6.67 -14.87 -11.42
CA LEU A 270 7.70 -13.98 -10.86
C LEU A 270 7.78 -12.64 -11.62
N ALA A 271 7.47 -12.65 -12.92
CA ALA A 271 7.41 -11.42 -13.72
C ALA A 271 6.34 -10.46 -13.20
N ASP A 272 5.17 -10.97 -12.83
CA ASP A 272 4.06 -10.14 -12.35
C ASP A 272 4.40 -9.50 -10.98
N VAL A 273 5.10 -10.24 -10.11
CA VAL A 273 5.62 -9.73 -8.84
C VAL A 273 6.62 -8.58 -9.07
N LEU A 274 7.55 -8.76 -10.01
CA LEU A 274 8.54 -7.73 -10.37
C LEU A 274 7.92 -6.53 -11.09
N LYS A 275 6.82 -6.69 -11.81
CA LYS A 275 6.14 -5.59 -12.49
C LYS A 275 5.41 -4.65 -11.54
N ARG A 276 4.88 -5.16 -10.41
CA ARG A 276 4.14 -4.36 -9.40
C ARG A 276 5.00 -3.34 -8.67
N LYS A 277 6.29 -3.63 -8.53
CA LYS A 277 7.27 -2.74 -7.92
C LYS A 277 8.14 -2.26 -9.07
N SER A 278 8.13 -0.97 -9.40
CA SER A 278 8.94 -0.37 -10.48
C SER A 278 10.47 -0.46 -10.26
N GLY A 279 10.98 -1.54 -9.66
CA GLY A 279 12.29 -1.63 -9.02
C GLY A 279 13.37 -2.28 -9.87
N LEU A 280 13.06 -3.19 -10.81
CA LEU A 280 14.08 -3.81 -11.66
C LEU A 280 13.57 -4.00 -13.10
N PRO A 281 14.31 -3.56 -14.13
CA PRO A 281 13.96 -3.83 -15.51
C PRO A 281 14.17 -5.33 -15.81
N VAL A 282 13.17 -5.95 -16.43
CA VAL A 282 13.15 -7.38 -16.80
C VAL A 282 13.02 -7.48 -18.31
N ARG A 283 13.70 -8.44 -18.93
CA ARG A 283 13.53 -8.63 -20.38
C ARG A 283 12.17 -9.25 -20.70
N GLU A 284 11.72 -9.02 -21.94
CA GLU A 284 10.54 -9.69 -22.44
C GLU A 284 10.81 -11.20 -22.58
N HIS A 285 9.80 -12.01 -22.27
CA HIS A 285 9.89 -13.48 -22.31
C HIS A 285 11.07 -14.07 -21.51
N SER A 286 11.41 -13.47 -20.36
CA SER A 286 12.42 -14.00 -19.44
C SER A 286 12.19 -15.51 -19.13
N PRO A 287 13.21 -16.36 -19.36
CA PRO A 287 13.21 -17.75 -18.97
C PRO A 287 13.03 -18.00 -17.47
N LEU A 288 13.51 -17.09 -16.62
CA LEU A 288 13.35 -17.21 -15.17
C LEU A 288 11.97 -16.73 -14.73
N MET A 289 11.50 -15.61 -15.27
CA MET A 289 10.32 -14.94 -14.76
C MET A 289 8.99 -15.53 -15.28
N GLN A 290 9.03 -16.37 -16.32
CA GLN A 290 7.86 -17.09 -16.84
C GLN A 290 7.32 -18.18 -15.91
N TYR A 291 8.03 -18.54 -14.83
CA TYR A 291 7.62 -19.60 -13.92
C TYR A 291 6.95 -19.03 -12.66
N THR A 292 5.95 -19.75 -12.17
CA THR A 292 5.42 -19.59 -10.81
C THR A 292 6.29 -20.37 -9.81
N VAL A 293 6.20 -20.01 -8.53
CA VAL A 293 6.87 -20.74 -7.45
C VAL A 293 6.47 -22.22 -7.43
N LYS A 294 5.20 -22.53 -7.69
CA LYS A 294 4.68 -23.90 -7.73
C LYS A 294 5.29 -24.71 -8.87
N GLU A 295 5.42 -24.11 -10.05
CA GLU A 295 6.06 -24.75 -11.20
C GLU A 295 7.52 -25.07 -10.91
N ILE A 296 8.28 -24.14 -10.32
CA ILE A 296 9.69 -24.40 -9.96
C ILE A 296 9.81 -25.56 -8.95
N ARG A 297 8.93 -25.63 -7.95
CA ARG A 297 8.94 -26.73 -6.95
C ARG A 297 8.62 -28.09 -7.56
N ASN A 298 7.78 -28.13 -8.59
CA ASN A 298 7.36 -29.36 -9.26
C ASN A 298 8.19 -29.66 -10.53
N MET A 299 9.16 -28.82 -10.86
CA MET A 299 9.99 -28.94 -12.04
C MET A 299 10.84 -30.22 -12.01
N GLN A 300 10.96 -30.87 -13.16
CA GLN A 300 11.85 -32.02 -13.34
C GLN A 300 13.32 -31.60 -13.37
N ARG A 301 14.21 -32.55 -13.08
CA ARG A 301 15.66 -32.30 -12.92
C ARG A 301 16.31 -31.65 -14.12
N CYS A 302 16.05 -32.16 -15.32
CA CYS A 302 16.69 -31.66 -16.53
C CYS A 302 16.23 -30.23 -16.89
N GLU A 303 14.96 -29.90 -16.69
CA GLU A 303 14.44 -28.54 -16.92
C GLU A 303 14.97 -27.55 -15.88
N PHE A 304 15.05 -27.97 -14.61
CA PHE A 304 15.64 -27.16 -13.54
C PHE A 304 17.12 -26.87 -13.81
N GLN A 305 17.87 -27.84 -14.35
CA GLN A 305 19.25 -27.65 -14.77
C GLN A 305 19.38 -26.69 -15.95
N ARG A 306 18.46 -26.74 -16.94
CA ARG A 306 18.43 -25.76 -18.04
C ARG A 306 18.21 -24.35 -17.49
N LEU A 307 17.26 -24.18 -16.57
CA LEU A 307 16.96 -22.90 -15.95
C LEU A 307 18.15 -22.36 -15.15
N THR A 308 18.74 -23.16 -14.25
CA THR A 308 19.87 -22.70 -13.42
C THR A 308 21.11 -22.42 -14.26
N LYS A 309 21.36 -23.19 -15.34
CA LYS A 309 22.44 -22.91 -16.29
C LYS A 309 22.22 -21.61 -17.06
N TRP A 310 20.98 -21.32 -17.42
CA TRP A 310 20.63 -20.05 -18.04
C TRP A 310 20.86 -18.88 -17.08
N VAL A 311 20.41 -18.99 -15.82
CA VAL A 311 20.66 -17.98 -14.77
C VAL A 311 22.15 -17.72 -14.57
N GLU A 312 22.97 -18.78 -14.49
CA GLU A 312 24.44 -18.68 -14.41
C GLU A 312 25.03 -17.94 -15.62
N SER A 313 24.52 -18.21 -16.82
CA SER A 313 24.98 -17.59 -18.06
C SER A 313 24.67 -16.09 -18.08
N ILE A 314 23.46 -15.69 -17.68
CA ILE A 314 23.10 -14.27 -17.55
C ILE A 314 23.97 -13.57 -16.51
N TYR A 315 24.16 -14.16 -15.33
CA TYR A 315 25.08 -13.63 -14.33
C TYR A 315 26.49 -13.45 -14.91
N THR A 316 26.97 -14.40 -15.71
CA THR A 316 28.30 -14.31 -16.34
C THR A 316 28.39 -13.19 -17.38
N LEU A 317 27.34 -12.98 -18.18
CA LEU A 317 27.25 -11.84 -19.11
C LEU A 317 27.38 -10.51 -18.35
N LEU A 318 26.55 -10.33 -17.31
CA LEU A 318 26.54 -9.10 -16.51
C LEU A 318 27.90 -8.84 -15.86
N ASN A 319 28.59 -9.88 -15.37
CA ASN A 319 29.93 -9.72 -14.80
C ASN A 319 30.98 -9.36 -15.85
N ARG A 320 30.97 -9.99 -17.03
CA ARG A 320 31.89 -9.64 -18.12
C ARG A 320 31.70 -8.19 -18.56
N LEU A 321 30.45 -7.79 -18.73
CA LEU A 321 30.08 -6.42 -19.11
C LEU A 321 30.64 -5.41 -18.11
N THR A 322 30.49 -5.65 -16.80
CA THR A 322 30.99 -4.70 -15.79
C THR A 322 32.49 -4.78 -15.52
N ALA A 323 33.11 -5.94 -15.71
CA ALA A 323 34.55 -6.12 -15.45
C ALA A 323 35.42 -5.64 -16.60
N SER A 324 34.89 -5.59 -17.82
CA SER A 324 35.63 -5.21 -19.03
C SER A 324 34.70 -4.45 -19.97
N PRO A 325 34.30 -3.22 -19.63
CA PRO A 325 33.25 -2.50 -20.34
C PRO A 325 33.62 -2.11 -21.78
N THR A 326 34.90 -2.11 -22.13
CA THR A 326 35.40 -1.84 -23.50
C THR A 326 35.44 -3.09 -24.40
N PHE A 327 35.08 -4.27 -23.87
CA PHE A 327 35.04 -5.51 -24.62
C PHE A 327 33.61 -5.94 -24.92
N LYS A 328 33.33 -6.19 -26.20
CA LYS A 328 32.06 -6.76 -26.66
C LYS A 328 31.79 -8.09 -25.97
N VAL A 329 30.62 -8.16 -25.33
CA VAL A 329 30.12 -9.40 -24.76
C VAL A 329 29.36 -10.17 -25.86
N ALA A 330 30.10 -10.90 -26.68
CA ALA A 330 29.53 -11.73 -27.74
C ALA A 330 29.11 -13.10 -27.20
N TYR A 331 27.98 -13.63 -27.69
CA TYR A 331 27.47 -14.94 -27.33
C TYR A 331 26.68 -15.55 -28.49
N SER A 332 26.47 -16.87 -28.43
CA SER A 332 25.56 -17.60 -29.31
C SER A 332 24.52 -18.35 -28.50
N LEU A 333 23.34 -18.51 -29.09
CA LEU A 333 22.22 -19.25 -28.52
C LEU A 333 22.02 -20.55 -29.29
N ALA A 334 21.86 -21.65 -28.55
CA ALA A 334 21.54 -22.95 -29.12
C ALA A 334 20.41 -23.63 -28.34
N ASN A 335 19.68 -24.54 -28.98
CA ASN A 335 18.74 -25.39 -28.27
C ASN A 335 19.49 -26.39 -27.40
N PHE A 336 18.93 -26.70 -26.23
CA PHE A 336 19.35 -27.90 -25.50
C PHE A 336 18.86 -29.14 -26.25
N PRO A 337 19.67 -30.21 -26.37
CA PRO A 337 19.23 -31.43 -27.04
C PRO A 337 17.99 -32.03 -26.37
N ASP A 338 16.96 -32.35 -27.16
CA ASP A 338 15.71 -32.93 -26.65
C ASP A 338 15.92 -34.32 -26.03
N SER A 339 16.93 -35.06 -26.51
CA SER A 339 17.37 -36.34 -25.94
C SER A 339 17.78 -36.23 -24.47
N GLN A 340 18.20 -35.06 -23.99
CA GLN A 340 18.58 -34.83 -22.60
C GLN A 340 17.39 -34.53 -21.67
N CYS A 341 16.19 -34.25 -22.22
CA CYS A 341 15.01 -33.91 -21.42
C CYS A 341 13.70 -34.20 -22.19
N PRO A 342 13.32 -35.48 -22.36
CA PRO A 342 12.20 -35.88 -23.23
C PRO A 342 10.82 -35.39 -22.77
N ARG A 343 10.66 -35.04 -21.49
CA ARG A 343 9.40 -34.52 -20.92
C ARG A 343 9.44 -33.03 -20.60
N VAL A 344 10.32 -32.26 -21.22
CA VAL A 344 10.46 -30.82 -20.99
C VAL A 344 9.16 -30.05 -21.28
N SER A 345 8.79 -29.12 -20.40
CA SER A 345 7.64 -28.25 -20.62
C SER A 345 7.83 -27.34 -21.84
N ALA A 346 6.75 -26.72 -22.34
CA ALA A 346 6.87 -25.71 -23.41
C ALA A 346 7.79 -24.54 -22.98
N LYS A 347 7.67 -24.08 -21.73
CA LYS A 347 8.54 -23.06 -21.12
C LYS A 347 10.00 -23.50 -21.09
N GLY A 348 10.25 -24.77 -20.76
CA GLY A 348 11.58 -25.38 -20.70
C GLY A 348 12.24 -25.59 -22.08
N ARG A 349 11.45 -25.75 -23.15
CA ARG A 349 11.95 -25.80 -24.54
C ARG A 349 12.43 -24.45 -25.04
N ASN A 350 11.84 -23.37 -24.54
CA ASN A 350 12.21 -22.01 -24.92
C ASN A 350 13.51 -21.53 -24.25
N ILE A 351 14.00 -22.25 -23.22
CA ILE A 351 15.29 -21.94 -22.60
C ILE A 351 16.41 -22.30 -23.57
N LYS A 352 17.11 -21.29 -24.09
CA LYS A 352 18.29 -21.47 -24.95
C LYS A 352 19.56 -21.60 -24.12
N ARG A 353 20.48 -22.45 -24.57
CA ARG A 353 21.84 -22.55 -24.05
C ARG A 353 22.67 -21.39 -24.58
N LEU A 354 23.22 -20.60 -23.68
CA LEU A 354 24.12 -19.51 -24.02
C LEU A 354 25.56 -19.99 -24.02
N THR A 355 26.30 -19.68 -25.08
CA THR A 355 27.75 -19.95 -25.17
C THR A 355 28.47 -18.64 -25.44
N LEU A 356 29.40 -18.29 -24.56
CA LEU A 356 30.15 -17.04 -24.69
C LEU A 356 31.22 -17.16 -25.78
N ALA A 357 31.31 -16.14 -26.61
CA ALA A 357 32.42 -16.02 -27.53
C ALA A 357 33.68 -15.50 -26.79
N PRO A 358 34.86 -15.65 -27.41
CA PRO A 358 36.07 -14.97 -26.96
C PRO A 358 35.87 -13.44 -26.90
N PRO A 359 36.52 -12.74 -25.96
CA PRO A 359 36.42 -11.29 -25.85
C PRO A 359 36.98 -10.62 -27.11
N LYS A 360 36.24 -9.63 -27.62
CA LYS A 360 36.66 -8.77 -28.74
C LYS A 360 36.44 -7.32 -28.31
N ALA A 361 37.29 -6.39 -28.76
CA ALA A 361 37.06 -4.97 -28.51
C ALA A 361 35.67 -4.55 -29.00
N LEU A 362 34.98 -3.71 -28.23
CA LEU A 362 33.64 -3.22 -28.56
C LEU A 362 33.67 -2.29 -29.78
N GLY A 363 34.76 -1.53 -29.92
CA GLY A 363 35.01 -0.69 -31.08
C GLY A 363 36.51 -0.46 -31.33
N PRO A 364 36.86 0.52 -32.18
CA PRO A 364 38.24 0.82 -32.54
C PRO A 364 39.06 1.43 -31.38
N ASN A 365 38.41 2.00 -30.36
CA ASN A 365 39.06 2.66 -29.22
C ASN A 365 38.23 2.50 -27.92
N ASP A 366 38.73 3.03 -26.81
CA ASP A 366 38.11 2.92 -25.47
C ASP A 366 36.87 3.82 -25.27
N GLU A 367 36.50 4.64 -26.25
CA GLU A 367 35.24 5.41 -26.22
C GLU A 367 34.02 4.50 -26.42
N TYR A 368 34.23 3.34 -27.06
CA TYR A 368 33.23 2.29 -27.20
C TYR A 368 33.23 1.45 -25.93
N ARG A 369 32.37 1.83 -24.98
CA ARG A 369 32.26 1.19 -23.67
C ARG A 369 30.82 1.10 -23.21
N TYR A 370 30.52 0.09 -22.41
CA TYR A 370 29.18 -0.11 -21.84
C TYR A 370 28.87 0.83 -20.67
N ASP A 371 29.88 1.38 -19.98
CA ASP A 371 29.69 2.21 -18.79
C ASP A 371 29.94 3.69 -19.06
N HIS A 372 29.09 4.54 -18.48
CA HIS A 372 29.16 5.99 -18.61
C HIS A 372 28.98 6.65 -17.25
N SER A 373 29.62 7.79 -17.04
CA SER A 373 29.37 8.63 -15.87
C SER A 373 28.19 9.56 -16.15
N PHE A 374 27.16 9.51 -15.31
CA PHE A 374 25.99 10.38 -15.41
C PHE A 374 25.56 10.82 -14.01
N ARG A 375 25.52 12.15 -13.77
CA ARG A 375 25.08 12.76 -12.51
C ARG A 375 25.72 12.16 -11.24
N LYS A 376 27.03 11.86 -11.31
CA LYS A 376 27.85 11.23 -10.24
C LYS A 376 27.58 9.74 -10.00
N ASP A 377 26.72 9.12 -10.81
CA ASP A 377 26.54 7.67 -10.84
C ASP A 377 27.21 7.07 -12.09
N THR A 378 27.54 5.79 -12.01
CA THR A 378 27.88 4.98 -13.19
C THR A 378 26.60 4.35 -13.74
N ILE A 379 26.28 4.65 -14.99
CA ILE A 379 25.21 4.00 -15.75
C ILE A 379 25.82 3.01 -16.74
N PHE A 380 25.13 1.90 -16.98
CA PHE A 380 25.51 0.93 -17.99
C PHE A 380 24.44 0.91 -19.09
N SER A 381 24.86 1.01 -20.34
CA SER A 381 24.04 0.73 -21.52
C SER A 381 24.09 -0.76 -21.78
N ILE A 382 23.05 -1.51 -21.42
CA ILE A 382 23.05 -2.97 -21.54
C ILE A 382 22.04 -3.44 -22.58
N PRO A 383 22.41 -4.37 -23.48
CA PRO A 383 21.42 -5.01 -24.35
C PRO A 383 20.32 -5.67 -23.50
N LYS A 384 19.05 -5.44 -23.85
CA LYS A 384 17.89 -5.96 -23.11
C LYS A 384 17.95 -7.48 -22.90
N ASP A 385 18.52 -8.21 -23.84
CA ASP A 385 18.70 -9.66 -23.75
C ASP A 385 19.58 -10.12 -22.58
N PHE A 386 20.41 -9.23 -22.03
CA PHE A 386 21.27 -9.51 -20.89
C PHE A 386 20.51 -9.40 -19.57
N LEU A 387 19.31 -8.83 -19.57
CA LEU A 387 18.49 -8.75 -18.37
C LEU A 387 17.85 -10.10 -18.06
N PRO A 388 17.62 -10.39 -16.76
CA PRO A 388 16.99 -11.62 -16.34
C PRO A 388 15.54 -11.76 -16.72
#